data_AF-U5XUI0-F1
#
_entry.id   AF-U5XUI0-F1
#
_cell.length_a   1.000
_cell.length_b   1.000
_cell.length_c   1.000
_cell.angle_alpha   90.00
_cell.angle_beta   90.00
_cell.angle_gamma   90.00
#
_symmetry.space_group_name_H-M   'P 1'
#
loop_
_entity.id
_entity.type
_entity.pdbx_description
1 polymer ?
#
loop_
_entity_poly.entity_id
_entity_poly.type
_entity_poly.pdbx_seq_one_letter_code
_entity_poly.pdbx_strand_id
1 'polypeptide(L)' 'FEIAPSTQKLFSFLRDSTVPLEQNSKFKVHAISVFIMTCDSAVQLRKAGKVTVRESNLKKLGASHLRTGVVNEHFE' A
#
# COMPACT_ATOMS: atom_id res chain seq x y z
N PHE A 1 4.25 10.18 -6.61
CA PHE A 1 3.37 11.36 -6.55
C PHE A 1 3.31 12.17 -7.83
N GLU A 2 4.20 11.95 -8.81
CA GLU A 2 4.19 12.68 -10.08
C GLU A 2 2.85 12.61 -10.84
N ILE A 3 2.27 11.42 -10.98
CA ILE A 3 0.98 11.20 -11.68
C ILE A 3 -0.21 11.77 -10.89
N ALA A 4 -0.22 11.58 -9.57
CA ALA A 4 -1.30 12.03 -8.69
C ALA A 4 -0.74 12.69 -7.42
N PRO A 5 -0.39 13.99 -7.47
CA PRO A 5 0.23 14.70 -6.34
C PRO A 5 -0.65 14.74 -5.09
N SER A 6 -1.97 14.74 -5.25
CA SER A 6 -2.95 14.75 -4.15
C SER A 6 -2.83 13.54 -3.22
N THR A 7 -2.35 12.39 -3.74
CA THR A 7 -2.23 11.13 -2.97
C THR A 7 -1.21 11.21 -1.84
N GLN A 8 -0.28 12.16 -1.87
CA GLN A 8 0.65 12.39 -0.77
C GLN A 8 -0.07 12.66 0.55
N LYS A 9 -1.26 13.26 0.50
CA LYS A 9 -2.08 13.57 1.68
C LYS A 9 -2.72 12.32 2.32
N LEU A 10 -2.78 11.19 1.61
CA LEU A 10 -3.29 9.91 2.13
C LEU A 10 -2.31 9.29 3.14
N PHE A 11 -1.03 9.61 3.02
CA PHE A 11 0.02 9.19 3.94
C PHE A 11 0.11 10.20 5.10
N SER A 12 -0.55 9.90 6.22
CA SER A 12 -0.58 10.79 7.39
C SER A 12 0.82 11.19 7.88
N PHE A 13 1.81 10.30 7.73
CA PHE A 13 3.20 10.54 8.12
C PHE A 13 3.99 11.42 7.13
N LEU A 14 3.39 11.87 6.02
CA LEU A 14 4.00 12.79 5.06
C LEU A 14 3.46 14.22 5.16
N ARG A 15 2.31 14.45 5.82
CA ARG A 15 1.63 15.76 5.81
C ARG A 15 2.48 16.90 6.36
N ASP A 16 3.22 16.63 7.43
CA ASP A 16 4.07 17.62 8.12
C ASP A 16 5.54 17.19 8.15
N SER A 17 5.94 16.27 7.26
CA SER A 17 7.30 15.76 7.22
C SER A 17 8.22 16.74 6.52
N THR A 18 9.29 17.16 7.19
CA THR A 18 10.41 17.90 6.59
C THR A 18 11.44 16.96 5.96
N VAL A 19 11.26 15.65 6.11
CA VAL A 19 12.17 14.63 5.55
C VAL A 19 11.87 14.47 4.06
N PRO A 20 12.89 14.52 3.19
CA PRO A 20 12.73 14.21 1.77
C PRO A 20 12.04 12.85 1.57
N LEU A 21 11.20 12.74 0.55
CA LEU A 21 10.34 11.57 0.35
C LEU A 21 11.15 10.26 0.27
N GLU A 22 12.29 10.31 -0.41
CA GLU A 22 13.20 9.19 -0.66
C GLU A 22 13.89 8.69 0.62
N GLN A 23 13.97 9.57 1.63
CA GLN A 23 14.56 9.30 2.93
C GLN A 23 13.51 8.89 3.97
N ASN A 24 12.22 9.00 3.65
CA ASN A 24 11.15 8.64 4.57
C ASN A 24 11.03 7.11 4.71
N SER A 25 11.47 6.57 5.85
CA SER A 25 11.50 5.13 6.10
C SER A 25 10.12 4.47 6.05
N LYS A 26 9.06 5.16 6.49
CA LYS A 26 7.68 4.64 6.46
C LYS A 26 7.17 4.53 5.02
N PHE A 27 7.47 5.54 4.20
CA PHE A 27 7.12 5.51 2.78
C PHE A 27 7.85 4.35 2.06
N LYS A 28 9.17 4.20 2.31
CA LYS A 28 9.96 3.11 1.75
C LYS A 28 9.43 1.73 2.13
N VAL A 29 9.08 1.51 3.41
CA VAL A 29 8.51 0.23 3.87
C VAL A 29 7.18 -0.07 3.19
N HIS A 30 6.31 0.94 3.03
CA HIS A 30 5.04 0.76 2.33
C HIS A 30 5.26 0.35 0.87
N ALA A 31 6.13 1.06 0.14
CA ALA A 31 6.46 0.74 -1.25
C ALA A 31 6.98 -0.70 -1.40
N ILE A 32 7.93 -1.11 -0.55
CA ILE A 32 8.46 -2.48 -0.54
C ILE A 32 7.35 -3.51 -0.25
N SER A 33 6.45 -3.22 0.69
CA SER A 33 5.33 -4.11 1.02
C SER A 33 4.42 -4.36 -0.17
N VAL A 34 4.14 -3.36 -1.01
CA VAL A 34 3.33 -3.52 -2.22
C VAL A 34 4.00 -4.53 -3.17
N PHE A 35 5.29 -4.34 -3.46
CA PHE A 35 6.02 -5.26 -4.35
C PHE A 35 6.07 -6.70 -3.80
N ILE A 36 6.42 -6.87 -2.53
CA ILE A 36 6.50 -8.21 -1.91
C ILE A 36 5.13 -8.90 -1.95
N MET A 37 4.07 -8.20 -1.51
CA MET A 37 2.73 -8.80 -1.46
C MET A 37 2.20 -9.15 -2.85
N THR A 38 2.50 -8.35 -3.87
CA THR A 38 2.13 -8.65 -5.25
C THR A 38 2.88 -9.88 -5.77
N CYS A 39 4.19 -9.98 -5.53
CA CYS A 39 4.99 -11.15 -5.89
C CYS A 39 4.50 -12.42 -5.18
N ASP A 40 4.24 -12.34 -3.88
CA ASP A 40 3.68 -13.45 -3.10
C ASP A 40 2.30 -13.86 -3.63
N SER A 41 1.47 -12.90 -4.02
CA SER A 41 0.15 -13.16 -4.62
C SER A 41 0.29 -13.88 -5.96
N ALA A 42 1.28 -13.55 -6.79
CA ALA A 42 1.56 -14.27 -8.02
C ALA A 42 1.93 -15.74 -7.75
N VAL A 43 2.77 -16.00 -6.74
CA VAL A 43 3.10 -17.36 -6.30
C VAL A 43 1.86 -18.11 -5.79
N GLN A 44 1.01 -17.45 -5.01
CA GLN A 44 -0.23 -18.02 -4.47
C GLN A 44 -1.22 -18.37 -5.59
N LEU A 45 -1.41 -17.47 -6.56
CA LEU A 45 -2.25 -17.71 -7.74
C LEU A 45 -1.75 -18.93 -8.52
N ARG A 46 -0.45 -19.04 -8.78
CA ARG A 46 0.14 -20.21 -9.44
C ARG A 46 -0.11 -21.51 -8.68
N LYS A 47 0.00 -21.51 -7.35
CA LYS A 47 -0.06 -22.73 -6.53
C LYS A 47 -1.48 -23.15 -6.14
N ALA A 48 -2.35 -22.19 -5.85
CA ALA A 48 -3.66 -22.40 -5.24
C ALA A 48 -4.84 -21.85 -6.06
N GLY A 49 -4.58 -21.18 -7.18
CA GLY A 49 -5.61 -20.56 -8.03
C GLY A 49 -6.29 -19.33 -7.42
N LYS A 50 -5.85 -18.88 -6.25
CA LYS A 50 -6.40 -17.72 -5.53
C LYS A 50 -5.35 -17.10 -4.62
N VAL A 51 -5.57 -15.85 -4.23
CA VAL A 51 -4.79 -15.18 -3.20
C VAL A 51 -5.21 -15.71 -1.81
N THR A 52 -4.23 -16.09 -1.00
CA THR A 52 -4.39 -16.73 0.31
C THR A 52 -3.77 -15.89 1.43
N VAL A 53 -4.10 -14.59 1.48
CA VAL A 53 -3.74 -13.73 2.61
C VAL A 53 -4.60 -14.11 3.81
N ARG A 54 -3.98 -14.25 5.00
CA ARG A 54 -4.70 -14.53 6.26
C ARG A 54 -5.84 -13.52 6.45
N GLU A 55 -7.03 -13.99 6.75
CA GLU A 55 -8.25 -13.16 6.83
C GLU A 55 -8.10 -11.94 7.75
N SER A 56 -7.48 -12.11 8.93
CA SER A 56 -7.22 -11.02 9.87
C SER A 56 -6.35 -9.91 9.25
N ASN A 57 -5.36 -10.29 8.44
CA ASN A 57 -4.48 -9.34 7.76
C ASN A 57 -5.22 -8.63 6.64
N LEU A 58 -6.03 -9.37 5.86
CA LEU A 58 -6.83 -8.79 4.78
C LEU A 58 -7.86 -7.78 5.31
N LYS A 59 -8.56 -8.11 6.40
CA LYS A 59 -9.48 -7.19 7.09
C LYS A 59 -8.76 -5.94 7.60
N LYS A 60 -7.57 -6.09 8.19
CA LYS A 60 -6.76 -4.96 8.67
C LYS A 60 -6.27 -4.06 7.53
N LEU A 61 -5.86 -4.65 6.40
CA LEU A 61 -5.48 -3.92 5.19
C LEU A 61 -6.66 -3.13 4.63
N GLY A 62 -7.80 -3.77 4.41
CA GLY A 62 -9.00 -3.12 3.90
C GLY A 62 -9.46 -1.97 4.80
N ALA A 63 -9.54 -2.20 6.11
CA ALA A 63 -9.93 -1.16 7.08
C ALA A 63 -8.96 0.03 7.10
N SER A 64 -7.66 -0.21 6.83
CA SER A 64 -6.66 0.86 6.81
C SER A 64 -6.79 1.72 5.55
N HIS A 65 -6.90 1.10 4.37
CA HIS A 65 -7.06 1.80 3.09
C HIS A 65 -8.39 2.57 3.04
N LEU A 66 -9.48 1.97 3.53
CA LEU A 66 -10.79 2.61 3.61
C LEU A 66 -10.75 3.86 4.50
N ARG A 67 -10.19 3.75 5.71
CA ARG A 67 -10.07 4.87 6.65
C ARG A 67 -9.24 6.03 6.10
N THR A 68 -8.24 5.74 5.27
CA THR A 68 -7.40 6.78 4.65
C THR A 68 -8.01 7.38 3.39
N GLY A 69 -9.14 6.87 2.90
CA GLY A 69 -9.80 7.38 1.69
C GLY A 69 -9.17 6.88 0.39
N VAL A 70 -8.63 5.66 0.38
CA VAL A 70 -8.11 5.04 -0.84
C VAL A 70 -9.30 4.60 -1.70
N VAL A 71 -9.29 4.97 -2.98
CA VAL A 71 -10.33 4.68 -3.98
C VAL A 71 -9.70 3.96 -5.17
N ASN A 72 -10.51 3.58 -6.16
CA ASN A 72 -10.06 2.78 -7.30
C ASN A 72 -8.92 3.44 -8.06
N GLU A 73 -9.01 4.75 -8.29
CA GLU A 73 -8.01 5.55 -8.99
C GLU A 73 -6.64 5.59 -8.28
N HIS A 74 -6.57 5.19 -7.01
CA HIS A 74 -5.31 5.08 -6.27
C HIS A 74 -4.65 3.70 -6.40
N PHE A 75 -5.40 2.69 -6.86
CA PHE A 75 -4.88 1.34 -7.13
C PHE A 75 -4.41 1.16 -8.58
N GLU A 76 -4.80 2.07 -9.48
CA GLU A 76 -4.45 2.11 -10.91
C GLU A 76 -3.19 2.96 -11.17
#